data_AF-A0ABD6WJI1-F1
#
_entry.id   AF-A0ABD6WJI1-F1
#
_cell.length_a   1.000
_cell.length_b   1.000
_cell.length_c   1.000
_cell.angle_alpha   90.00
_cell.angle_beta   90.00
_cell.angle_gamma   90.00
#
_symmetry.space_group_name_H-M   'P 1'
#
loop_
_entity.id
_entity.type
_entity.pdbx_description
1 polymer ?
#
loop_
_entity_poly.entity_id
_entity_poly.type
_entity_poly.pdbx_seq_one_letter_code
_entity_poly.pdbx_strand_id
1 'polypeptide(L)'
;MDRTTAAVLAEITAAVAEVRDVARAQDDTSRTRAADWLDGLFAGVTTHRDLRAAAAEALGLWGGAGSFSDVGSAEADHAVGRLYRALRACRSWLLRAG
;
A
#
# COMPACT_ATOMS: atom_id res chain seq x y z
N MET A 1 -15.89 12.94 9.87
CA MET A 1 -15.43 11.78 10.66
C MET A 1 -13.93 11.87 10.74
N ASP A 2 -13.38 12.05 11.94
CA ASP A 2 -11.93 12.04 12.14
C ASP A 2 -11.39 10.67 11.76
N ARG A 3 -10.60 10.63 10.68
CA ARG A 3 -9.89 9.42 10.27
C ARG A 3 -8.76 9.22 11.27
N THR A 4 -8.84 8.16 12.07
CA THR A 4 -7.78 7.84 13.04
C THR A 4 -6.62 7.13 12.35
N THR A 5 -5.42 7.20 12.93
CA THR A 5 -4.23 6.46 12.46
C THR A 5 -4.53 4.99 12.23
N ALA A 6 -5.28 4.38 13.16
CA ALA A 6 -5.66 2.97 13.11
C ALA A 6 -6.60 2.67 11.94
N ALA A 7 -7.56 3.55 11.65
CA ALA A 7 -8.45 3.39 10.51
C ALA A 7 -7.70 3.46 9.18
N VAL A 8 -6.75 4.40 9.06
CA VAL A 8 -5.90 4.53 7.86
C VAL A 8 -4.98 3.32 7.69
N LEU A 9 -4.38 2.83 8.79
CA LEU A 9 -3.55 1.63 8.78
C LEU A 9 -4.35 0.38 8.40
N ALA A 10 -5.57 0.23 8.93
CA ALA A 10 -6.47 -0.86 8.58
C ALA A 10 -6.86 -0.84 7.08
N GLU A 11 -7.11 0.36 6.52
CA GLU A 11 -7.42 0.52 5.09
C GLU A 11 -6.24 0.12 4.20
N ILE A 12 -5.01 0.52 4.58
CA ILE A 12 -3.80 0.16 3.85
C ILE A 12 -3.53 -1.34 3.94
N THR A 13 -3.57 -1.93 5.12
CA THR A 13 -3.33 -3.38 5.32
C THR A 13 -4.36 -4.23 4.59
N ALA A 14 -5.64 -3.82 4.56
CA ALA A 14 -6.66 -4.49 3.76
C ALA A 14 -6.36 -4.41 2.25
N ALA A 15 -5.86 -3.29 1.75
CA ALA A 15 -5.46 -3.16 0.35
C ALA A 15 -4.19 -3.98 0.02
N VAL A 16 -3.24 -4.10 0.95
CA VAL A 16 -2.06 -4.97 0.79
C VAL A 16 -2.46 -6.44 0.73
N ALA A 17 -3.39 -6.86 1.59
CA ALA A 17 -3.93 -8.23 1.57
C ALA A 17 -4.60 -8.56 0.23
N GLU A 18 -5.39 -7.64 -0.32
CA GLU A 18 -6.01 -7.81 -1.65
C GLU A 18 -4.95 -7.94 -2.76
N VAL A 19 -3.92 -7.09 -2.76
CA VAL A 19 -2.80 -7.19 -3.72
C VAL A 19 -2.11 -8.55 -3.63
N ARG A 20 -1.89 -9.06 -2.41
CA ARG A 20 -1.28 -10.38 -2.18
C ARG A 20 -2.17 -11.50 -2.72
N ASP A 21 -3.47 -11.47 -2.45
CA ASP A 21 -4.39 -12.52 -2.87
C ASP A 21 -4.49 -12.58 -4.40
N VAL A 22 -4.60 -11.41 -5.05
CA VAL A 22 -4.58 -11.31 -6.51
C VAL A 22 -3.24 -11.77 -7.09
N ALA A 23 -2.12 -11.38 -6.48
CA ALA A 23 -0.79 -11.81 -6.92
C ALA A 23 -0.62 -13.33 -6.83
N ARG A 24 -1.07 -13.96 -5.73
CA ARG A 24 -1.03 -15.41 -5.56
C ARG A 24 -1.90 -16.14 -6.56
N ALA A 25 -3.10 -15.62 -6.85
CA ALA A 25 -3.99 -16.20 -7.84
C ALA A 25 -3.39 -16.18 -9.26
N GLN A 26 -2.49 -15.24 -9.54
CA GLN A 26 -1.82 -15.06 -10.84
C GLN A 26 -0.40 -15.61 -10.89
N ASP A 27 0.05 -16.31 -9.83
CA ASP A 27 1.43 -16.78 -9.66
C ASP A 27 2.50 -15.66 -9.79
N ASP A 28 2.11 -14.42 -9.50
CA ASP A 28 2.99 -13.25 -9.55
C ASP A 28 3.84 -13.18 -8.27
N THR A 29 4.96 -13.90 -8.31
CA THR A 29 5.90 -13.99 -7.18
C THR A 29 6.50 -12.62 -6.83
N SER A 30 6.73 -11.75 -7.81
CA SER A 30 7.27 -10.41 -7.58
C SER A 30 6.29 -9.55 -6.79
N ARG A 31 5.02 -9.54 -7.20
CA ARG A 31 3.96 -8.78 -6.53
C ARG A 31 3.61 -9.37 -5.16
N THR A 32 3.68 -10.69 -5.01
CA THR A 32 3.51 -11.37 -3.71
C THR A 32 4.60 -10.94 -2.72
N ARG A 33 5.88 -10.93 -3.14
CA ARG A 33 6.98 -10.45 -2.28
C ARG A 33 6.86 -8.97 -1.93
N ALA A 34 6.42 -8.14 -2.87
CA ALA A 34 6.16 -6.73 -2.61
C ALA A 34 5.06 -6.54 -1.55
N ALA A 35 3.98 -7.33 -1.63
CA ALA A 35 2.91 -7.29 -0.63
C ALA A 35 3.38 -7.80 0.75
N ASP A 36 4.20 -8.86 0.80
CA ASP A 36 4.79 -9.35 2.05
C ASP A 36 5.71 -8.32 2.72
N TRP A 37 6.51 -7.62 1.92
CA TRP A 37 7.34 -6.53 2.41
C TRP A 37 6.51 -5.35 2.94
N LEU A 38 5.43 -4.97 2.25
CA LEU A 38 4.51 -3.93 2.70
C LEU A 38 3.85 -4.28 4.03
N ASP A 39 3.41 -5.53 4.20
CA ASP A 39 2.85 -5.98 5.47
C ASP A 39 3.85 -5.83 6.62
N GLY A 40 5.11 -6.20 6.40
CA GLY A 40 6.18 -5.98 7.39
C GLY A 40 6.40 -4.50 7.70
N LEU A 41 6.39 -3.65 6.66
CA LEU A 41 6.56 -2.20 6.79
C LEU A 41 5.44 -1.57 7.64
N PHE A 42 4.19 -1.99 7.42
CA PHE A 42 3.03 -1.44 8.12
C PHE A 42 2.78 -2.09 9.49
N ALA A 43 3.24 -3.32 9.74
CA ALA A 43 3.14 -3.97 11.05
C ALA A 43 3.92 -3.23 12.16
N GLY A 44 5.01 -2.54 11.80
CA GLY A 44 5.83 -1.77 12.75
C GLY A 44 5.33 -0.35 13.03
N VAL A 45 4.25 0.11 12.39
CA VAL A 45 3.77 1.48 12.49
C VAL A 45 3.02 1.71 13.79
N THR A 46 3.55 2.58 14.65
CA THR A 46 2.91 2.94 15.94
C THR A 46 2.56 4.43 16.03
N THR A 47 3.15 5.27 15.18
CA THR A 47 2.92 6.72 15.18
C THR A 47 2.46 7.25 13.82
N HIS A 48 1.87 8.46 13.82
CA HIS A 48 1.56 9.20 12.59
C HIS A 48 2.79 9.43 11.71
N ARG A 49 3.97 9.62 12.32
CA ARG A 49 5.21 9.85 11.58
C ARG A 49 5.68 8.58 10.88
N ASP A 50 5.60 7.44 11.55
CA ASP A 50 5.95 6.13 10.96
C ASP A 50 5.01 5.81 9.81
N LEU A 51 3.70 6.04 9.99
CA LEU A 51 2.70 5.84 8.94
C LEU A 51 3.02 6.69 7.70
N ARG A 52 3.47 7.94 7.90
CA ARG A 52 3.88 8.83 6.81
C ARG A 52 5.11 8.29 6.07
N ALA A 53 6.12 7.85 6.81
CA ALA A 53 7.37 7.35 6.25
C ALA A 53 7.11 6.05 5.46
N ALA A 54 6.39 5.11 6.08
CA ALA A 54 5.95 3.86 5.44
C ALA A 54 5.16 4.12 4.16
N ALA A 55 4.22 5.07 4.18
CA ALA A 55 3.45 5.40 2.98
C ALA A 55 4.32 6.03 1.87
N ALA A 56 5.33 6.84 2.21
CA ALA A 56 6.25 7.40 1.24
C ALA A 56 7.17 6.33 0.62
N GLU A 57 7.65 5.40 1.43
CA GLU A 57 8.49 4.27 0.99
C GLU A 57 7.70 3.32 0.10
N ALA A 58 6.47 2.97 0.52
CA ALA A 58 5.55 2.16 -0.28
C ALA A 58 5.26 2.79 -1.65
N LEU A 59 5.03 4.11 -1.71
CA LEU A 59 4.81 4.82 -2.98
C LEU A 59 6.03 4.75 -3.94
N GLY A 60 7.22 4.43 -3.43
CA GLY A 60 8.40 4.14 -4.25
C GLY A 60 8.21 2.94 -5.18
N LEU A 61 7.31 2.01 -4.86
CA LEU A 61 7.00 0.83 -5.69
C LEU A 61 6.29 1.15 -7.01
N TRP A 62 5.85 2.39 -7.23
CA TRP A 62 5.27 2.88 -8.49
C TRP A 62 6.27 3.69 -9.34
N GLY A 63 7.53 3.81 -8.92
CA GLY A 63 8.57 4.56 -9.65
C GLY A 63 9.52 3.67 -10.45
N GLY A 64 9.84 4.07 -11.69
CA GLY A 64 10.97 3.59 -12.49
C GLY A 64 10.96 2.11 -12.90
N ALA A 65 11.21 1.21 -11.94
CA ALA A 65 11.31 -0.24 -12.08
C ALA A 65 10.55 -1.00 -10.96
N GLY A 66 9.57 -0.34 -10.33
CA GLY A 66 8.83 -0.90 -9.21
C GLY A 66 7.83 -1.99 -9.61
N SER A 67 7.61 -2.97 -8.71
CA SER A 67 6.78 -4.17 -8.94
C SER A 67 5.30 -3.90 -9.25
N PHE A 68 4.86 -2.65 -9.18
CA PHE A 68 3.47 -2.25 -9.44
C PHE A 68 3.31 -1.40 -10.71
N SER A 69 4.40 -1.07 -11.42
CA SER A 69 4.34 -0.35 -12.70
C SER A 69 3.99 -1.26 -13.88
N ASP A 70 4.20 -2.58 -13.73
CA ASP A 70 3.81 -3.60 -14.70
C ASP A 70 2.67 -4.46 -14.10
N VAL A 71 1.44 -4.20 -14.56
CA VAL A 71 0.23 -4.92 -14.16
C VAL A 71 -0.37 -5.57 -15.40
N GLY A 72 -0.20 -6.89 -15.50
CA GLY A 72 -0.62 -7.69 -16.65
C GLY A 72 -2.10 -8.07 -16.67
N SER A 73 -2.89 -7.66 -15.67
CA SER A 73 -4.32 -7.99 -15.55
C SER A 73 -5.14 -6.86 -14.94
N ALA A 74 -6.43 -6.81 -15.25
CA ALA A 74 -7.35 -5.80 -14.74
C ALA A 74 -7.57 -5.93 -13.22
N GLU A 75 -7.55 -7.15 -12.71
CA GLU A 75 -7.66 -7.45 -11.28
C GLU A 75 -6.43 -6.95 -10.52
N ALA A 76 -5.23 -7.14 -11.07
CA ALA A 76 -4.00 -6.63 -10.46
C ALA A 76 -3.96 -5.10 -10.52
N ASP A 77 -4.35 -4.49 -11.65
CA ASP A 77 -4.45 -3.04 -11.78
C ASP A 77 -5.45 -2.45 -10.77
N HIS A 78 -6.60 -3.11 -10.56
CA HIS A 78 -7.57 -2.69 -9.56
C HIS A 78 -7.00 -2.71 -8.14
N ALA A 79 -6.41 -3.84 -7.72
CA ALA A 79 -5.87 -4.00 -6.38
C ALA A 79 -4.71 -3.02 -6.12
N VAL A 80 -3.78 -2.91 -7.07
CA VAL A 80 -2.66 -1.97 -7.02
C VAL A 80 -3.15 -0.52 -7.02
N GLY A 81 -4.13 -0.19 -7.86
CA GLY A 81 -4.74 1.14 -7.91
C GLY A 81 -5.45 1.51 -6.62
N ARG A 82 -6.13 0.55 -5.97
CA ARG A 82 -6.76 0.74 -4.65
C ARG A 82 -5.71 1.05 -3.59
N LEU A 83 -4.63 0.26 -3.54
CA LEU A 83 -3.51 0.49 -2.61
C LEU A 83 -2.87 1.87 -2.84
N TYR A 84 -2.60 2.24 -4.10
CA TYR A 84 -2.04 3.55 -4.43
C TYR A 84 -2.92 4.70 -3.91
N ARG A 85 -4.24 4.60 -4.10
CA ARG A 85 -5.19 5.61 -3.62
C ARG A 85 -5.20 5.71 -2.09
N ALA A 86 -5.17 4.58 -1.39
CA ALA A 86 -5.10 4.55 0.07
C ALA A 86 -3.82 5.24 0.59
N LEU A 87 -2.66 4.92 0.01
CA LEU A 87 -1.37 5.53 0.37
C LEU A 87 -1.34 7.04 0.07
N ARG A 88 -1.87 7.46 -1.09
CA ARG A 88 -1.94 8.87 -1.46
C ARG A 88 -2.90 9.65 -0.57
N ALA A 89 -4.06 9.07 -0.23
CA ALA A 89 -5.00 9.66 0.71
C ALA A 89 -4.37 9.81 2.11
N CYS A 90 -3.64 8.81 2.59
CA CYS A 90 -2.87 8.87 3.83
C CYS A 90 -1.87 10.03 3.79
N ARG A 91 -1.04 10.13 2.76
CA ARG A 91 -0.06 11.22 2.60
C ARG A 91 -0.71 12.60 2.54
N SER A 92 -1.80 12.76 1.80
CA SER A 92 -2.54 14.03 1.69
C SER A 92 -3.29 14.41 2.96
N TRP A 93 -3.74 13.44 3.75
CA TRP A 93 -4.33 13.69 5.06
C TRP A 93 -3.25 14.12 6.06
N LEU A 94 -2.11 13.42 6.08
CA LEU A 94 -0.96 13.77 6.92
C LEU A 94 -0.33 15.12 6.57
N LEU A 95 -0.44 15.57 5.30
CA LEU A 95 -0.04 16.93 4.90
C LEU A 95 -0.98 18.03 5.40
N ARG A 96 -2.23 17.70 5.75
CA ARG A 96 -3.24 18.65 6.24
C ARG A 96 -3.35 18.67 7.76
N ALA A 97 -2.85 17.62 8.44
CA ALA A 97 -2.91 17.46 9.89
C ALA A 97 -1.61 17.89 10.61
N GLY A 98 -0.57 18.29 9.88
CA GLY A 98 0.64 18.92 10.41
C GLY A 98 0.64 20.41 10.13
#